data_AF-A0A6P8VC47-F1
#
_entry.id   AF-A0A6P8VC47-F1
#
_cell.length_a   1.000
_cell.length_b   1.000
_cell.length_c   1.000
_cell.angle_alpha   90.00
_cell.angle_beta   90.00
_cell.angle_gamma   90.00
#
_symmetry.space_group_name_H-M   'P 1'
#
loop_
_entity.id
_entity.type
_entity.pdbx_description
1 polymer ?
#
loop_
_entity_poly.entity_id
_entity_poly.type
_entity_poly.pdbx_seq_one_letter_code
_entity_poly.pdbx_strand_id
1 'polypeptide(L)'
;MNKTKVVDNGKKIRKNWSQSWTVLHGGILTFHRDPKSAPPGTASKTSQITPEYTVELRGASVGWATNKSSKKNVLELKTRQGCEFLMQYDTESIISDWLKAMQDTIRQLGVDHQSEDEDDAASDKEDKERRRTSNRGSAGDSEQRRVRTKLRRFLQRRPTLQSVKEKGYIRDNVFGCHLDTLSHRENCNTPKFLEKCIRAVERRGLDVDGIYRVSGNLAVIQRLRHKADHEDQLDLEDGQWEEIHVITGALKLFLRELPEPLFPFSCFDKFIAAIQVQDYSLRVSYMKDLVRSLPLPNHDTMELLFKHLRRVVDHKESNRMSVQSVSIVFGPTLLRPQTESSNMTVHMVFQSQIVELMLNEFQTVFSQS
;
A
#
# COMPACT_ATOMS: atom_id res chain seq x y z
N MET A 1 -0.49 25.10 -8.38
CA MET A 1 -1.20 26.40 -8.29
C MET A 1 -0.33 27.36 -7.48
N ASN A 2 -0.07 28.56 -7.99
CA ASN A 2 0.67 29.56 -7.22
C ASN A 2 -0.27 30.24 -6.23
N LYS A 3 0.16 30.43 -4.99
CA LYS A 3 -0.62 31.11 -3.95
C LYS A 3 0.19 32.17 -3.23
N THR A 4 -0.49 33.17 -2.68
CA THR A 4 0.06 34.04 -1.62
C THR A 4 -1.08 34.43 -0.68
N LYS A 5 -0.80 34.45 0.62
CA LYS A 5 -1.69 35.10 1.59
C LYS A 5 -1.38 36.60 1.58
N VAL A 6 -2.39 37.46 1.60
CA VAL A 6 -2.24 38.92 1.52
C VAL A 6 -2.89 39.66 2.69
N VAL A 7 -3.85 39.02 3.35
CA VAL A 7 -4.41 39.47 4.62
C VAL A 7 -4.51 38.27 5.56
N ASP A 8 -4.09 38.47 6.79
CA ASP A 8 -4.24 37.52 7.89
C ASP A 8 -5.02 38.17 9.03
N ASN A 9 -6.22 37.65 9.33
CA ASN A 9 -7.11 38.19 10.37
C ASN A 9 -7.25 39.72 10.30
N GLY A 10 -7.49 40.26 9.09
CA GLY A 10 -7.64 41.70 8.84
C GLY A 10 -6.34 42.51 8.73
N LYS A 11 -5.17 41.95 9.04
CA LYS A 11 -3.87 42.62 8.89
C LYS A 11 -3.26 42.34 7.51
N LYS A 12 -2.88 43.39 6.78
CA LYS A 12 -2.18 43.25 5.50
C LYS A 12 -0.78 42.67 5.71
N ILE A 13 -0.44 41.64 4.96
CA ILE A 13 0.89 41.02 4.97
C ILE A 13 1.55 41.14 3.60
N ARG A 14 2.89 41.14 3.58
CA ARG A 14 3.67 41.24 2.35
C ARG A 14 3.40 40.00 1.48
N LYS A 15 3.15 40.22 0.19
CA LYS A 15 2.97 39.15 -0.81
C LYS A 15 4.21 38.28 -0.87
N ASN A 16 4.04 36.97 -0.73
CA ASN A 16 5.07 35.97 -0.90
C ASN A 16 4.47 34.82 -1.71
N TRP A 17 4.76 34.80 -3.01
CA TRP A 17 4.21 33.79 -3.91
C TRP A 17 4.95 32.48 -3.75
N SER A 18 4.21 31.40 -3.45
CA SER A 18 4.74 30.05 -3.43
C SER A 18 3.93 29.12 -4.32
N GLN A 19 4.60 28.14 -4.90
CA GLN A 19 3.93 27.05 -5.60
C GLN A 19 3.35 26.08 -4.56
N SER A 20 2.09 25.71 -4.75
CA SER A 20 1.38 24.79 -3.87
C SER A 20 0.60 23.74 -4.65
N TRP A 21 0.50 22.55 -4.07
CA TRP A 21 -0.49 21.55 -4.46
C TRP A 21 -1.80 21.88 -3.73
N THR A 22 -2.76 22.41 -4.47
CA THR A 22 -4.08 22.80 -3.95
C THR A 22 -5.09 21.68 -4.13
N VAL A 23 -5.85 21.37 -3.08
CA VAL A 23 -6.92 20.38 -3.08
C VAL A 23 -8.18 21.00 -2.51
N LEU A 24 -9.30 20.88 -3.23
CA LEU A 24 -10.63 21.27 -2.76
C LEU A 24 -11.43 20.00 -2.43
N HIS A 25 -11.81 19.82 -1.17
CA HIS A 25 -12.61 18.66 -0.74
C HIS A 25 -13.53 19.02 0.43
N GLY A 26 -14.82 18.68 0.31
CA GLY A 26 -15.77 18.81 1.42
C GLY A 26 -15.96 20.23 1.95
N GLY A 27 -15.83 21.25 1.11
CA GLY A 27 -15.90 22.64 1.53
C GLY A 27 -14.61 23.21 2.12
N ILE A 28 -13.54 22.42 2.12
CA ILE A 28 -12.23 22.80 2.64
C ILE A 28 -11.24 22.88 1.46
N LEU A 29 -10.57 24.02 1.34
CA LEU A 29 -9.49 24.25 0.40
C LEU A 29 -8.15 24.12 1.13
N THR A 30 -7.37 23.10 0.79
CA THR A 30 -6.08 22.80 1.42
C THR A 30 -4.94 23.09 0.46
N PHE A 31 -3.94 23.82 0.92
CA PHE A 31 -2.71 24.07 0.21
C PHE A 31 -1.58 23.27 0.82
N HIS A 32 -0.97 22.39 0.04
CA HIS A 32 0.17 21.58 0.47
C HIS A 32 1.46 22.15 -0.11
N ARG A 33 2.55 21.99 0.64
CA ARG A 33 3.89 22.38 0.19
C ARG A 33 4.32 21.49 -0.98
N ASP A 34 4.92 22.09 -2.01
CA ASP A 34 5.49 21.32 -3.11
C ASP A 34 6.71 20.50 -2.61
N PRO A 35 6.71 19.16 -2.74
CA PRO A 35 7.83 18.30 -2.31
C PRO A 35 9.18 18.70 -2.93
N LYS A 36 9.17 19.36 -4.09
CA LYS A 36 10.39 19.74 -4.83
C LYS A 36 11.06 21.04 -4.33
N SER A 37 10.47 21.72 -3.33
CA SER A 37 10.92 23.02 -2.82
C SER A 37 11.57 22.99 -1.43
N ALA A 38 11.90 21.79 -0.91
CA ALA A 38 12.59 21.66 0.37
C ALA A 38 14.09 21.98 0.22
N PRO A 39 14.67 22.86 1.06
CA PRO A 39 16.11 23.12 1.04
C PRO A 39 16.91 21.87 1.47
N PRO A 40 18.07 21.61 0.86
CA PRO A 40 18.90 20.45 1.20
C PRO A 40 19.54 20.69 2.58
N GLY A 41 19.08 19.98 3.61
CA GLY A 41 19.70 20.05 4.94
C GLY A 41 18.78 19.74 6.13
N THR A 42 17.46 19.72 5.95
CA THR A 42 16.50 19.33 7.00
C THR A 42 15.64 18.16 6.55
N ALA A 43 16.29 17.07 6.15
CA ALA A 43 15.61 15.81 5.85
C ALA A 43 15.38 15.00 7.14
N SER A 44 14.41 15.43 7.95
CA SER A 44 13.74 14.51 8.87
C SER A 44 12.63 13.80 8.11
N LYS A 45 12.81 12.48 8.00
CA LYS A 45 11.86 11.37 7.85
C LYS A 45 10.39 11.72 7.50
N THR A 46 9.90 10.99 6.49
CA THR A 46 8.53 10.91 5.93
C THR A 46 8.25 11.79 4.73
N SER A 47 7.92 11.15 3.60
CA SER A 47 7.24 11.73 2.44
C SER A 47 5.78 12.07 2.77
N GLN A 48 5.55 12.74 3.90
CA GLN A 48 4.24 13.24 4.29
C GLN A 48 3.97 14.53 3.52
N ILE A 49 2.93 14.49 2.69
CA ILE A 49 2.29 15.70 2.14
C ILE A 49 1.73 16.46 3.35
N THR A 50 2.48 17.44 3.84
CA THR A 50 2.08 18.25 4.99
C THR A 50 1.21 19.41 4.51
N PRO A 51 -0.02 19.57 5.04
CA PRO A 51 -0.86 20.71 4.72
C PRO A 51 -0.22 21.98 5.27
N GLU A 52 0.06 22.95 4.40
CA GLU A 52 0.64 24.24 4.77
C GLU A 52 -0.44 25.19 5.28
N TYR A 53 -1.59 25.21 4.61
CA TYR A 53 -2.75 25.99 5.02
C TYR A 53 -4.04 25.27 4.65
N THR A 54 -5.03 25.37 5.54
CA THR A 54 -6.37 24.82 5.34
C THR A 54 -7.38 25.95 5.49
N VAL A 55 -8.25 26.11 4.50
CA VAL A 55 -9.22 27.20 4.43
C VAL A 55 -10.62 26.63 4.34
N GLU A 56 -11.49 26.98 5.30
CA GLU A 56 -12.91 26.69 5.23
C GLU A 56 -13.60 27.67 4.26
N LEU A 57 -14.30 27.12 3.26
CA LEU A 57 -15.01 27.93 2.25
C LEU A 57 -16.42 28.36 2.69
N ARG A 58 -16.91 27.87 3.84
CA ARG A 58 -18.21 28.27 4.36
C ARG A 58 -18.22 29.78 4.68
N GLY A 59 -19.08 30.52 3.99
CA GLY A 59 -19.15 31.98 4.09
C GLY A 59 -17.94 32.72 3.48
N ALA A 60 -17.12 32.02 2.69
CA ALA A 60 -16.06 32.65 1.90
C ALA A 60 -16.63 33.26 0.60
N SER A 61 -15.88 34.16 -0.03
CA SER A 61 -16.15 34.69 -1.36
C SER A 61 -14.93 34.52 -2.25
N VAL A 62 -15.17 34.22 -3.53
CA VAL A 62 -14.10 34.03 -4.51
C VAL A 62 -14.45 34.70 -5.83
N GLY A 63 -13.47 35.40 -6.43
CA GLY A 63 -13.65 36.14 -7.67
C GLY A 63 -12.33 36.50 -8.34
N TRP A 64 -12.40 37.16 -9.50
CA TRP A 64 -11.21 37.61 -10.21
C TRP A 64 -10.55 38.81 -9.52
N ALA A 65 -9.23 38.75 -9.34
CA ALA A 65 -8.44 39.79 -8.71
C ALA A 65 -7.89 40.77 -9.77
N THR A 66 -8.70 41.73 -10.21
CA THR A 66 -8.32 42.66 -11.30
C THR A 66 -7.27 43.69 -10.90
N ASN A 67 -7.23 44.12 -9.63
CA ASN A 67 -6.37 45.24 -9.17
C ASN A 67 -5.38 44.87 -8.05
N LYS A 68 -5.19 43.58 -7.76
CA LYS A 68 -4.34 43.11 -6.64
C LYS A 68 -3.06 42.41 -7.06
N SER A 69 -2.82 42.21 -8.35
CA SER A 69 -1.60 41.57 -8.87
C SER A 69 -1.36 42.04 -10.30
N SER A 70 -0.09 42.14 -10.71
CA SER A 70 0.29 42.32 -12.12
C SER A 70 0.30 41.00 -12.91
N LYS A 71 0.15 39.85 -12.23
CA LYS A 71 0.04 38.54 -12.87
C LYS A 71 -1.34 38.40 -13.54
N LYS A 72 -1.37 37.75 -14.70
CA LYS A 72 -2.63 37.31 -15.34
C LYS A 72 -3.26 36.16 -14.57
N ASN A 73 -4.55 35.92 -14.76
CA ASN A 73 -5.25 34.73 -14.29
C ASN A 73 -5.21 34.58 -12.75
N VAL A 74 -5.51 35.66 -12.03
CA VAL A 74 -5.45 35.68 -10.56
C VAL A 74 -6.86 35.70 -9.97
N LEU A 75 -7.11 34.74 -9.07
CA LEU A 75 -8.30 34.70 -8.23
C LEU A 75 -7.99 35.28 -6.85
N GLU A 76 -8.97 35.95 -6.28
CA GLU A 76 -9.01 36.36 -4.89
C GLU A 76 -10.00 35.48 -4.14
N LEU A 77 -9.56 34.91 -3.03
CA LEU A 77 -10.38 34.19 -2.06
C LEU A 77 -10.38 34.95 -0.73
N LYS A 78 -11.56 35.33 -0.25
CA LYS A 78 -11.76 35.94 1.06
C LYS A 78 -12.53 34.98 1.96
N THR A 79 -11.99 34.71 3.12
CA THR A 79 -12.61 33.82 4.11
C THR A 79 -13.48 34.61 5.07
N ARG A 80 -14.44 33.93 5.73
CA ARG A 80 -15.27 34.52 6.80
C ARG A 80 -14.43 35.08 7.95
N GLN A 81 -13.28 34.46 8.24
CA GLN A 81 -12.36 34.85 9.30
C GLN A 81 -11.46 36.04 8.92
N GLY A 82 -11.68 36.68 7.76
CA GLY A 82 -10.95 37.88 7.35
C GLY A 82 -9.54 37.60 6.79
N CYS A 83 -9.22 36.35 6.45
CA CYS A 83 -8.04 36.03 5.65
C CYS A 83 -8.33 36.22 4.15
N GLU A 84 -7.38 36.81 3.43
CA GLU A 84 -7.43 36.96 1.96
C GLU A 84 -6.24 36.24 1.31
N PHE A 85 -6.52 35.48 0.27
CA PHE A 85 -5.55 34.74 -0.53
C PHE A 85 -5.66 35.13 -2.00
N LEU A 86 -4.51 35.22 -2.68
CA LEU A 86 -4.45 35.29 -4.13
C LEU A 86 -3.95 33.95 -4.68
N MET A 87 -4.63 33.43 -5.69
CA MET A 87 -4.30 32.17 -6.37
C MET A 87 -4.13 32.42 -7.85
N GLN A 88 -3.13 31.81 -8.47
CA GLN A 88 -2.80 32.03 -9.87
C GLN A 88 -2.36 30.75 -10.56
N TYR A 89 -2.83 30.58 -11.80
CA TYR A 89 -2.38 29.55 -12.72
C TYR A 89 -2.17 30.15 -14.10
N ASP A 90 -1.20 29.62 -14.86
CA ASP A 90 -0.85 30.20 -16.15
C ASP A 90 -1.93 29.93 -17.21
N THR A 91 -2.59 28.77 -17.13
CA THR A 91 -3.68 28.40 -18.03
C THR A 91 -5.04 28.98 -17.59
N GLU A 92 -5.66 29.81 -18.44
CA GLU A 92 -6.93 30.49 -18.17
C GLU A 92 -8.11 29.52 -17.95
N SER A 93 -8.22 28.47 -18.76
CA SER A 93 -9.28 27.47 -18.61
C SER A 93 -9.22 26.77 -17.26
N ILE A 94 -8.02 26.35 -16.85
CA ILE A 94 -7.80 25.67 -15.57
C ILE A 94 -8.16 26.58 -14.40
N ILE A 95 -7.71 27.84 -14.39
CA ILE A 95 -8.04 28.74 -13.27
C ILE A 95 -9.55 29.09 -13.25
N SER A 96 -10.21 29.13 -14.41
CA SER A 96 -11.65 29.35 -14.52
C SER A 96 -12.45 28.17 -13.98
N ASP A 97 -12.00 26.94 -14.24
CA ASP A 97 -12.58 25.73 -13.65
C ASP A 97 -12.44 25.73 -12.13
N TRP A 98 -11.28 26.14 -11.62
CA TRP A 98 -11.07 26.32 -10.17
C TRP A 98 -12.01 27.38 -9.58
N LEU A 99 -12.20 28.52 -10.25
CA LEU A 99 -13.15 29.55 -9.83
C LEU A 99 -14.58 28.97 -9.74
N LYS A 100 -15.03 28.28 -10.78
CA LYS A 100 -16.36 27.67 -10.83
C LYS A 100 -16.55 26.63 -9.73
N ALA A 101 -15.57 25.73 -9.55
CA ALA A 101 -15.62 24.70 -8.51
C ALA A 101 -15.69 25.29 -7.10
N MET A 102 -14.92 26.34 -6.82
CA MET A 102 -14.97 27.03 -5.53
C MET A 102 -16.30 27.78 -5.33
N GLN A 103 -16.81 28.48 -6.35
CA GLN A 103 -18.11 29.16 -6.27
C GLN A 103 -19.26 28.18 -6.03
N ASP A 104 -19.30 27.07 -6.76
CA ASP A 104 -20.34 26.04 -6.60
C ASP A 104 -20.27 25.39 -5.21
N THR A 105 -19.05 25.17 -4.70
CA THR A 105 -18.84 24.65 -3.33
C THR A 105 -19.35 25.64 -2.28
N ILE A 106 -18.98 26.92 -2.38
CA ILE A 106 -19.44 27.98 -1.47
C ILE A 106 -20.97 28.08 -1.48
N ARG A 107 -21.59 28.05 -2.66
CA ARG A 107 -23.07 28.07 -2.80
C ARG A 107 -23.72 26.87 -2.11
N GLN A 108 -23.21 25.67 -2.34
CA GLN A 108 -23.74 24.45 -1.71
C GLN A 108 -23.65 24.50 -0.18
N LEU A 109 -22.57 25.06 0.36
CA LEU A 109 -22.41 25.23 1.82
C LEU A 109 -23.34 26.28 2.42
N GLY A 110 -23.91 27.18 1.62
CA GLY A 110 -24.88 28.19 2.05
C GLY A 110 -26.33 27.70 2.09
N VAL A 111 -26.65 26.59 1.43
CA VAL A 111 -28.02 26.05 1.34
C VAL A 111 -28.35 25.12 2.52
N ASP A 112 -27.35 24.59 3.24
CA ASP A 112 -27.50 23.69 4.39
C ASP A 112 -27.98 24.40 5.70
N HIS A 113 -28.60 25.59 5.62
CA HIS A 113 -29.07 26.30 6.82
C HIS A 113 -30.51 26.86 6.72
N GLN A 114 -31.42 26.05 6.15
CA GLN A 114 -32.86 26.13 6.41
C GLN A 114 -33.47 24.73 6.46
N SER A 115 -33.02 23.84 7.36
CA SER A 115 -33.77 22.60 7.68
C SER A 115 -33.25 21.83 8.90
N GLU A 116 -32.59 22.49 9.85
CA GLU A 116 -32.27 21.85 11.14
C GLU A 116 -32.61 22.85 12.23
N ASP A 117 -33.91 23.00 12.49
CA ASP A 117 -34.53 23.09 13.82
C ASP A 117 -36.05 23.28 13.63
N GLU A 118 -36.83 22.47 14.36
CA GLU A 118 -38.31 22.47 14.47
C GLU A 118 -39.10 21.96 13.24
N ASP A 119 -39.43 20.67 13.23
CA ASP A 119 -40.81 20.21 13.37
C ASP A 119 -40.92 18.70 13.11
N ASP A 120 -41.03 17.97 14.22
CA ASP A 120 -41.73 16.70 14.26
C ASP A 120 -43.23 16.97 13.99
N ALA A 121 -43.86 16.11 13.20
CA ALA A 121 -45.31 16.01 13.04
C ALA A 121 -46.07 17.17 12.35
N ALA A 122 -45.87 17.39 11.05
CA ALA A 122 -46.97 17.66 10.10
C ALA A 122 -46.44 17.97 8.68
N SER A 123 -46.44 17.00 7.78
CA SER A 123 -46.74 17.30 6.37
C SER A 123 -47.03 16.01 5.60
N ASP A 124 -48.08 15.32 6.03
CA ASP A 124 -48.76 14.32 5.21
C ASP A 124 -49.89 15.03 4.45
N LYS A 125 -49.57 16.11 3.72
CA LYS A 125 -50.53 16.92 2.95
C LYS A 125 -49.85 18.02 2.13
N GLU A 126 -48.99 17.68 1.17
CA GLU A 126 -48.71 18.64 0.07
C GLU A 126 -48.14 18.03 -1.22
N ASP A 127 -48.33 16.72 -1.45
CA ASP A 127 -47.83 16.06 -2.67
C ASP A 127 -48.93 15.83 -3.74
N LYS A 128 -49.97 16.68 -3.78
CA LYS A 128 -51.10 16.52 -4.72
C LYS A 128 -51.29 17.62 -5.76
N GLU A 129 -50.47 18.66 -5.81
CA GLU A 129 -50.71 19.75 -6.77
C GLU A 129 -49.45 20.36 -7.37
N ARG A 130 -48.62 19.52 -8.00
CA ARG A 130 -47.64 20.00 -9.02
C ARG A 130 -47.16 18.95 -10.03
N ARG A 131 -47.70 17.73 -10.03
CA ARG A 131 -47.40 16.71 -11.05
C ARG A 131 -48.51 16.55 -12.08
N ARG A 132 -48.78 17.62 -12.81
CA ARG A 132 -49.45 17.55 -14.11
C ARG A 132 -48.63 18.34 -15.13
N THR A 133 -47.46 17.81 -15.47
CA THR A 133 -46.84 17.88 -16.82
C THR A 133 -45.46 17.21 -16.77
N SER A 134 -45.20 16.36 -17.77
CA SER A 134 -43.93 15.68 -18.09
C SER A 134 -43.15 15.01 -16.95
N ASN A 135 -43.13 13.68 -16.88
CA ASN A 135 -42.15 12.90 -17.65
C ASN A 135 -42.30 11.42 -17.34
N ARG A 136 -42.52 10.63 -18.38
CA ARG A 136 -42.74 9.18 -18.32
C ARG A 136 -41.42 8.39 -18.34
N GLY A 137 -40.39 8.90 -17.66
CA GLY A 137 -39.10 8.22 -17.54
C GLY A 137 -38.19 8.92 -16.55
N SER A 138 -38.03 8.35 -15.35
CA SER A 138 -36.84 8.50 -14.49
C SER A 138 -36.97 7.79 -13.13
N ALA A 139 -37.53 6.57 -13.09
CA ALA A 139 -37.41 5.75 -11.88
C ALA A 139 -35.93 5.42 -11.58
N GLY A 140 -35.13 5.15 -12.63
CA GLY A 140 -33.70 4.85 -12.50
C GLY A 140 -32.82 6.03 -12.03
N ASP A 141 -33.18 7.27 -12.38
CA ASP A 141 -32.40 8.47 -11.99
C ASP A 141 -32.58 8.81 -10.50
N SER A 142 -33.79 8.58 -9.97
CA SER A 142 -34.07 8.70 -8.53
C SER A 142 -33.29 7.67 -7.71
N GLU A 143 -33.20 6.43 -8.19
CA GLU A 143 -32.46 5.35 -7.53
C GLU A 143 -30.95 5.59 -7.57
N GLN A 144 -30.40 6.00 -8.72
CA GLN A 144 -28.98 6.35 -8.84
C GLN A 144 -28.59 7.51 -7.90
N ARG A 145 -29.44 8.53 -7.77
CA ARG A 145 -29.20 9.65 -6.83
C ARG A 145 -29.27 9.21 -5.36
N ARG A 146 -30.15 8.27 -5.03
CA ARG A 146 -30.23 7.65 -3.69
C ARG A 146 -28.99 6.80 -3.38
N VAL A 147 -28.56 5.95 -4.32
CA VAL A 147 -27.34 5.14 -4.20
C VAL A 147 -26.11 6.03 -4.02
N ARG A 148 -25.96 7.09 -4.83
CA ARG A 148 -24.86 8.05 -4.72
C ARG A 148 -24.82 8.73 -3.35
N THR A 149 -25.96 9.14 -2.83
CA THR A 149 -26.07 9.75 -1.50
C THR A 149 -25.69 8.77 -0.38
N LYS A 150 -26.17 7.52 -0.45
CA LYS A 150 -25.83 6.46 0.52
C LYS A 150 -24.34 6.12 0.50
N LEU A 151 -23.74 5.95 -0.68
CA LEU A 151 -22.31 5.68 -0.83
C LEU A 151 -21.45 6.82 -0.29
N ARG A 152 -21.83 8.08 -0.55
CA ARG A 152 -21.11 9.24 0.01
C ARG A 152 -21.09 9.20 1.53
N ARG A 153 -22.23 8.94 2.17
CA ARG A 153 -22.30 8.78 3.64
C ARG A 153 -21.52 7.57 4.13
N PHE A 154 -21.60 6.45 3.42
CA PHE A 154 -20.86 5.23 3.75
C PHE A 154 -19.34 5.47 3.74
N LEU A 155 -18.80 6.09 2.69
CA LEU A 155 -17.36 6.36 2.59
C LEU A 155 -16.88 7.35 3.67
N GLN A 156 -17.69 8.35 4.03
CA GLN A 156 -17.39 9.30 5.10
C GLN A 156 -17.40 8.65 6.50
N ARG A 157 -18.25 7.65 6.71
CA ARG A 157 -18.41 6.94 7.99
C ARG A 157 -17.77 5.54 7.98
N ARG A 158 -16.93 5.24 6.99
CA ARG A 158 -16.36 3.90 6.79
C ARG A 158 -15.49 3.57 8.00
N PRO A 159 -15.76 2.47 8.73
CA PRO A 159 -14.88 2.04 9.82
C PRO A 159 -13.46 1.77 9.32
N THR A 160 -12.47 1.97 10.19
CA THR A 160 -11.08 1.62 9.89
C THR A 160 -10.93 0.10 9.79
N LEU A 161 -9.94 -0.37 9.02
CA LEU A 161 -9.63 -1.80 8.90
C LEU A 161 -9.43 -2.43 10.30
N GLN A 162 -8.72 -1.72 11.18
CA GLN A 162 -8.46 -2.14 12.56
C GLN A 162 -9.76 -2.36 13.35
N SER A 163 -10.70 -1.40 13.30
CA SER A 163 -12.00 -1.53 14.00
C SER A 163 -12.83 -2.71 13.49
N VAL A 164 -12.72 -3.04 12.20
CA VAL A 164 -13.41 -4.21 11.61
C VAL A 164 -12.74 -5.52 12.03
N LYS A 165 -11.40 -5.55 12.10
CA LYS A 165 -10.62 -6.70 12.62
C LYS A 165 -10.93 -6.98 14.10
N GLU A 166 -10.96 -5.94 14.94
CA GLU A 166 -11.26 -6.07 16.38
C GLU A 166 -12.66 -6.63 16.65
N LYS A 167 -13.61 -6.37 15.76
CA LYS A 167 -14.96 -6.96 15.81
C LYS A 167 -15.03 -8.42 15.32
N GLY A 168 -13.90 -8.98 14.88
CA GLY A 168 -13.80 -10.36 14.40
C GLY A 168 -14.40 -10.61 13.01
N TYR A 169 -14.83 -9.57 12.30
CA TYR A 169 -15.38 -9.70 10.94
C TYR A 169 -14.30 -10.01 9.89
N ILE A 170 -13.07 -9.55 10.13
CA ILE A 170 -11.90 -9.87 9.33
C ILE A 170 -10.94 -10.64 10.22
N ARG A 171 -10.75 -11.92 9.94
CA ARG A 171 -9.75 -12.75 10.60
C ARG A 171 -8.41 -12.58 9.90
N ASP A 172 -7.32 -12.83 10.63
CA ASP A 172 -6.01 -12.85 9.99
C ASP A 172 -5.90 -14.10 9.13
N ASN A 173 -5.57 -13.91 7.86
CA ASN A 173 -5.38 -14.98 6.88
C ASN A 173 -4.07 -15.75 7.14
N VAL A 174 -3.77 -16.77 6.35
CA VAL A 174 -2.42 -17.38 6.34
C VAL A 174 -1.50 -16.52 5.48
N PHE A 175 -1.95 -16.16 4.28
CA PHE A 175 -1.25 -15.25 3.39
C PHE A 175 -1.43 -13.79 3.86
N GLY A 176 -0.36 -12.99 3.75
CA GLY A 176 -0.38 -11.60 4.22
C GLY A 176 -0.37 -11.43 5.74
N CYS A 177 -0.20 -12.51 6.51
CA CYS A 177 -0.04 -12.46 7.95
C CYS A 177 1.43 -12.22 8.32
N HIS A 178 1.68 -11.49 9.41
CA HIS A 178 3.02 -11.41 9.97
C HIS A 178 3.46 -12.80 10.43
N LEU A 179 4.70 -13.17 10.11
CA LEU A 179 5.25 -14.49 10.42
C LEU A 179 5.18 -14.79 11.93
N ASP A 180 5.48 -13.79 12.76
CA ASP A 180 5.37 -13.89 14.22
C ASP A 180 3.93 -14.15 14.69
N THR A 181 2.95 -13.43 14.15
CA THR A 181 1.52 -13.65 14.47
C THR A 181 1.05 -15.03 14.04
N LEU A 182 1.48 -15.49 12.85
CA LEU A 182 1.17 -16.82 12.34
C LEU A 182 1.78 -17.91 13.23
N SER A 183 3.04 -17.73 13.63
CA SER A 183 3.75 -18.65 14.53
C SER A 183 3.03 -18.83 15.87
N HIS A 184 2.64 -17.72 16.51
CA HIS A 184 1.88 -17.74 17.76
C HIS A 184 0.52 -18.44 17.60
N ARG A 185 -0.19 -18.18 16.50
CA ARG A 185 -1.50 -18.80 16.21
C ARG A 185 -1.39 -20.30 15.97
N GLU A 186 -0.36 -20.74 15.27
CA GLU A 186 -0.16 -22.15 14.92
C GLU A 186 0.57 -22.94 16.02
N ASN A 187 1.08 -22.24 17.04
CA ASN A 187 1.95 -22.74 18.10
C ASN A 187 3.18 -23.47 17.54
N CYS A 188 3.82 -22.86 16.53
CA CYS A 188 4.96 -23.42 15.81
C CYS A 188 5.77 -22.31 15.14
N ASN A 189 7.10 -22.37 15.22
CA ASN A 189 7.97 -21.36 14.60
C ASN A 189 7.96 -21.40 13.06
N THR A 190 7.56 -22.52 12.48
CA THR A 190 7.47 -22.73 11.04
C THR A 190 6.01 -22.75 10.57
N PRO A 191 5.63 -21.97 9.54
CA PRO A 191 4.28 -21.99 8.99
C PRO A 191 3.89 -23.37 8.45
N LYS A 192 2.76 -23.91 8.91
CA LYS A 192 2.23 -25.22 8.47
C LYS A 192 1.99 -25.25 6.96
N PHE A 193 1.56 -24.14 6.37
CA PHE A 193 1.38 -24.05 4.92
C PHE A 193 2.69 -24.26 4.16
N LEU A 194 3.79 -23.68 4.65
CA LEU A 194 5.12 -23.83 4.06
C LEU A 194 5.58 -25.28 4.15
N GLU A 195 5.44 -25.90 5.33
CA GLU A 195 5.77 -27.32 5.54
C GLU A 195 5.00 -28.25 4.61
N LYS A 196 3.68 -28.04 4.46
CA LYS A 196 2.84 -28.83 3.56
C LYS A 196 3.32 -28.70 2.12
N CYS A 197 3.60 -27.47 1.65
CA CYS A 197 4.11 -27.24 0.32
C CYS A 197 5.45 -27.94 0.08
N ILE A 198 6.40 -27.78 1.02
CA ILE A 198 7.72 -28.45 0.97
C ILE A 198 7.54 -29.95 0.90
N ARG A 199 6.71 -30.53 1.77
CA ARG A 199 6.47 -31.99 1.80
C ARG A 199 5.87 -32.50 0.49
N ALA A 200 4.96 -31.74 -0.14
CA ALA A 200 4.39 -32.11 -1.44
C ALA A 200 5.47 -32.05 -2.55
N VAL A 201 6.29 -31.00 -2.57
CA VAL A 201 7.38 -30.86 -3.56
C VAL A 201 8.43 -31.96 -3.39
N GLU A 202 8.82 -32.28 -2.15
CA GLU A 202 9.79 -33.35 -1.90
C GLU A 202 9.27 -34.74 -2.30
N ARG A 203 7.96 -34.99 -2.17
CA ARG A 203 7.38 -36.29 -2.49
C ARG A 203 7.27 -36.57 -3.98
N ARG A 204 6.98 -35.55 -4.80
CA ARG A 204 6.65 -35.76 -6.23
C ARG A 204 7.16 -34.69 -7.18
N GLY A 205 7.92 -33.72 -6.69
CA GLY A 205 8.38 -32.55 -7.45
C GLY A 205 9.88 -32.47 -7.69
N LEU A 206 10.70 -33.26 -6.98
CA LEU A 206 12.16 -33.11 -7.01
C LEU A 206 12.78 -33.41 -8.39
N ASP A 207 12.17 -34.26 -9.19
CA ASP A 207 12.68 -34.63 -10.53
C ASP A 207 12.02 -33.83 -11.67
N VAL A 208 11.12 -32.90 -11.36
CA VAL A 208 10.40 -32.11 -12.38
C VAL A 208 11.31 -31.02 -12.94
N ASP A 209 11.53 -31.02 -14.26
CA ASP A 209 12.38 -30.03 -14.94
C ASP A 209 11.92 -28.58 -14.63
N GLY A 210 12.86 -27.76 -14.17
CA GLY A 210 12.61 -26.37 -13.83
C GLY A 210 11.72 -26.17 -12.61
N ILE A 211 11.70 -27.09 -11.66
CA ILE A 211 10.98 -26.91 -10.38
C ILE A 211 11.36 -25.56 -9.72
N TYR A 212 10.37 -24.85 -9.18
CA TYR A 212 10.45 -23.44 -8.73
C TYR A 212 10.73 -22.37 -9.81
N ARG A 213 11.37 -22.68 -10.94
CA ARG A 213 11.58 -21.74 -12.05
C ARG A 213 10.33 -21.58 -12.90
N VAL A 214 9.70 -22.68 -13.28
CA VAL A 214 8.47 -22.70 -14.10
C VAL A 214 7.29 -22.18 -13.27
N SER A 215 6.46 -21.35 -13.90
CA SER A 215 5.26 -20.78 -13.29
C SER A 215 4.07 -21.72 -13.44
N GLY A 216 3.36 -22.01 -12.34
CA GLY A 216 2.07 -22.68 -12.38
C GLY A 216 0.94 -21.75 -12.81
N ASN A 217 -0.24 -22.33 -13.04
CA ASN A 217 -1.43 -21.56 -13.39
C ASN A 217 -1.83 -20.62 -12.24
N LEU A 218 -1.77 -19.30 -12.48
CA LEU A 218 -2.03 -18.27 -11.47
C LEU A 218 -3.44 -18.35 -10.88
N ALA A 219 -4.45 -18.68 -11.69
CA ALA A 219 -5.82 -18.81 -11.18
C ALA A 219 -5.93 -19.97 -10.18
N VAL A 220 -5.23 -21.09 -10.42
CA VAL A 220 -5.19 -22.22 -9.50
C VAL A 220 -4.39 -21.89 -8.25
N ILE A 221 -3.28 -21.16 -8.37
CA ILE A 221 -2.52 -20.65 -7.22
C ILE A 221 -3.40 -19.76 -6.33
N GLN A 222 -4.22 -18.88 -6.92
CA GLN A 222 -5.14 -18.03 -6.17
C GLN A 222 -6.26 -18.83 -5.49
N ARG A 223 -6.75 -19.92 -6.13
CA ARG A 223 -7.67 -20.86 -5.48
C ARG A 223 -7.01 -21.55 -4.28
N LEU A 224 -5.77 -22.02 -4.42
CA LEU A 224 -5.01 -22.63 -3.32
C LEU A 224 -4.79 -21.65 -2.17
N ARG A 225 -4.39 -20.42 -2.50
CA ARG A 225 -4.26 -19.31 -1.54
C ARG A 225 -5.55 -19.11 -0.75
N HIS A 226 -6.69 -19.01 -1.46
CA HIS A 226 -7.99 -18.83 -0.81
C HIS A 226 -8.33 -20.02 0.11
N LYS A 227 -8.11 -21.26 -0.35
CA LYS A 227 -8.33 -22.46 0.47
C LYS A 227 -7.46 -22.45 1.73
N ALA A 228 -6.18 -22.13 1.60
CA ALA A 228 -5.24 -22.04 2.72
C ALA A 228 -5.63 -20.96 3.75
N ASP A 229 -6.24 -19.86 3.31
CA ASP A 229 -6.67 -18.77 4.20
C ASP A 229 -7.94 -19.09 5.01
N HIS A 230 -8.80 -20.01 4.55
CA HIS A 230 -10.15 -20.20 5.10
C HIS A 230 -10.45 -21.61 5.59
N GLU A 231 -9.68 -22.62 5.18
CA GLU A 231 -9.92 -24.01 5.55
C GLU A 231 -8.84 -24.51 6.52
N ASP A 232 -9.26 -25.00 7.69
CA ASP A 232 -8.37 -25.54 8.71
C ASP A 232 -7.63 -26.81 8.23
N GLN A 233 -8.22 -27.58 7.31
CA GLN A 233 -7.65 -28.80 6.76
C GLN A 233 -7.35 -28.69 5.26
N LEU A 234 -6.25 -28.01 4.94
CA LEU A 234 -5.66 -28.11 3.61
C LEU A 234 -4.86 -29.41 3.45
N ASP A 235 -5.29 -30.28 2.55
CA ASP A 235 -4.50 -31.40 2.04
C ASP A 235 -4.00 -31.07 0.62
N LEU A 236 -2.69 -31.19 0.40
CA LEU A 236 -2.06 -30.96 -0.90
C LEU A 236 -1.92 -32.24 -1.73
N GLU A 237 -2.34 -33.38 -1.17
CA GLU A 237 -2.28 -34.71 -1.79
C GLU A 237 -3.67 -35.24 -2.18
N ASP A 238 -4.73 -34.46 -1.97
CA ASP A 238 -6.13 -34.82 -2.26
C ASP A 238 -6.46 -34.88 -3.78
N GLY A 239 -5.46 -34.74 -4.64
CA GLY A 239 -5.61 -34.70 -6.09
C GLY A 239 -6.13 -33.38 -6.66
N GLN A 240 -6.51 -32.38 -5.83
CA GLN A 240 -6.93 -31.08 -6.36
C GLN A 240 -5.77 -30.23 -6.88
N TRP A 241 -4.55 -30.58 -6.49
CA TRP A 241 -3.32 -29.81 -6.72
C TRP A 241 -2.27 -30.60 -7.50
N GLU A 242 -2.68 -31.40 -8.50
CA GLU A 242 -1.78 -32.30 -9.25
C GLU A 242 -0.57 -31.57 -9.85
N GLU A 243 -0.78 -30.36 -10.38
CA GLU A 243 0.30 -29.56 -10.95
C GLU A 243 1.27 -29.06 -9.87
N ILE A 244 2.49 -29.60 -9.83
CA ILE A 244 3.49 -29.20 -8.83
C ILE A 244 3.91 -27.71 -8.94
N HIS A 245 3.82 -27.14 -10.14
CA HIS A 245 4.11 -25.72 -10.36
C HIS A 245 3.09 -24.79 -9.68
N VAL A 246 1.88 -25.28 -9.39
CA VAL A 246 0.91 -24.56 -8.55
C VAL A 246 1.39 -24.51 -7.11
N ILE A 247 1.86 -25.63 -6.55
CA ILE A 247 2.36 -25.70 -5.17
C ILE A 247 3.60 -24.82 -4.99
N THR A 248 4.60 -24.96 -5.87
CA THR A 248 5.80 -24.11 -5.82
C THR A 248 5.47 -22.64 -6.06
N GLY A 249 4.48 -22.33 -6.91
CA GLY A 249 3.96 -20.99 -7.11
C GLY A 249 3.32 -20.41 -5.85
N ALA A 250 2.49 -21.19 -5.15
CA ALA A 250 1.82 -20.79 -3.93
C ALA A 250 2.79 -20.61 -2.75
N LEU A 251 3.81 -21.48 -2.63
CA LEU A 251 4.90 -21.32 -1.65
C LEU A 251 5.63 -20.00 -1.85
N LYS A 252 6.05 -19.69 -3.09
CA LYS A 252 6.71 -18.42 -3.42
C LYS A 252 5.78 -17.22 -3.16
N LEU A 253 4.49 -17.36 -3.47
CA LEU A 253 3.50 -16.33 -3.22
C LEU A 253 3.33 -16.05 -1.72
N PHE A 254 3.30 -17.10 -0.89
CA PHE A 254 3.19 -16.97 0.56
C PHE A 254 4.34 -16.13 1.13
N LEU A 255 5.58 -16.48 0.78
CA LEU A 255 6.78 -15.75 1.20
C LEU A 255 6.79 -14.29 0.70
N ARG A 256 6.34 -14.06 -0.54
CA ARG A 256 6.27 -12.72 -1.13
C ARG A 256 5.19 -11.84 -0.49
N GLU A 257 4.07 -12.42 -0.09
CA GLU A 257 2.95 -11.69 0.52
C GLU A 257 3.12 -11.44 2.02
N LEU A 258 4.13 -12.03 2.69
CA LEU A 258 4.45 -11.65 4.07
C LEU A 258 4.59 -10.13 4.18
N PRO A 259 3.98 -9.45 5.18
CA PRO A 259 4.10 -8.00 5.33
C PRO A 259 5.56 -7.53 5.42
N GLU A 260 6.39 -8.31 6.11
CA GLU A 260 7.84 -8.17 6.17
C GLU A 260 8.50 -9.38 5.51
N PRO A 261 9.55 -9.22 4.67
CA PRO A 261 10.24 -10.35 4.06
C PRO A 261 10.85 -11.30 5.09
N LEU A 262 11.10 -12.55 4.67
CA LEU A 262 11.72 -13.56 5.55
C LEU A 262 13.07 -13.08 6.11
N PHE A 263 13.83 -12.32 5.31
CA PHE A 263 14.95 -11.51 5.78
C PHE A 263 14.42 -10.14 6.22
N PRO A 264 14.35 -9.84 7.54
CA PRO A 264 13.72 -8.63 8.04
C PRO A 264 14.32 -7.34 7.48
N PHE A 265 13.52 -6.29 7.35
CA PHE A 265 13.99 -5.00 6.81
C PHE A 265 15.14 -4.42 7.64
N SER A 266 15.10 -4.61 8.95
CA SER A 266 16.15 -4.15 9.89
C SER A 266 17.51 -4.82 9.67
N CYS A 267 17.55 -5.96 8.99
CA CYS A 267 18.76 -6.73 8.74
C CYS A 267 19.23 -6.62 7.29
N PHE A 268 18.38 -6.11 6.37
CA PHE A 268 18.65 -6.07 4.93
C PHE A 268 20.02 -5.46 4.60
N ASP A 269 20.30 -4.24 5.08
CA ASP A 269 21.58 -3.57 4.79
C ASP A 269 22.78 -4.32 5.38
N LYS A 270 22.59 -5.03 6.51
CA LYS A 270 23.65 -5.84 7.12
C LYS A 270 23.99 -7.06 6.27
N PHE A 271 22.98 -7.72 5.70
CA PHE A 271 23.18 -8.84 4.77
C PHE A 271 23.87 -8.37 3.48
N ILE A 272 23.51 -7.19 2.96
CA ILE A 272 24.18 -6.58 1.80
C ILE A 272 25.64 -6.25 2.13
N ALA A 273 25.91 -5.65 3.29
CA ALA A 273 27.28 -5.35 3.70
C ALA A 273 28.12 -6.64 3.88
N ALA A 274 27.53 -7.69 4.45
CA ALA A 274 28.20 -8.97 4.66
C ALA A 274 28.62 -9.61 3.32
N ILE A 275 27.75 -9.67 2.31
CA ILE A 275 28.08 -10.30 1.02
C ILE A 275 29.19 -9.56 0.25
N GLN A 276 29.38 -8.27 0.53
CA GLN A 276 30.42 -7.43 -0.08
C GLN A 276 31.81 -7.60 0.56
N VAL A 277 31.93 -8.31 1.69
CA VAL A 277 33.22 -8.59 2.34
C VAL A 277 34.10 -9.42 1.43
N GLN A 278 35.34 -8.99 1.18
CA GLN A 278 36.25 -9.65 0.24
C GLN A 278 36.71 -11.02 0.72
N ASP A 279 37.02 -11.14 2.01
CA ASP A 279 37.42 -12.41 2.62
C ASP A 279 36.22 -13.37 2.71
N TYR A 280 36.36 -14.55 2.09
CA TYR A 280 35.28 -15.52 2.01
C TYR A 280 34.91 -16.12 3.37
N SER A 281 35.89 -16.49 4.19
CA SER A 281 35.66 -17.09 5.51
C SER A 281 34.97 -16.11 6.44
N LEU A 282 35.40 -14.84 6.42
CA LEU A 282 34.79 -13.77 7.21
C LEU A 282 33.37 -13.46 6.73
N ARG A 283 33.13 -13.47 5.41
CA ARG A 283 31.80 -13.32 4.81
C ARG A 283 30.84 -14.41 5.31
N VAL A 284 31.28 -15.67 5.33
CA VAL A 284 30.48 -16.80 5.85
C VAL A 284 30.22 -16.64 7.35
N SER A 285 31.23 -16.21 8.12
CA SER A 285 31.08 -15.94 9.55
C SER A 285 30.04 -14.85 9.83
N TYR A 286 30.08 -13.72 9.13
CA TYR A 286 29.08 -12.67 9.30
C TYR A 286 27.69 -13.11 8.88
N MET A 287 27.58 -13.90 7.80
CA MET A 287 26.29 -14.46 7.37
C MET A 287 25.67 -15.32 8.48
N LYS A 288 26.50 -16.18 9.10
CA LYS A 288 26.12 -17.04 10.22
C LYS A 288 25.64 -16.22 11.43
N ASP A 289 26.38 -15.19 11.83
CA ASP A 289 26.01 -14.33 12.95
C ASP A 289 24.71 -13.56 12.70
N LEU A 290 24.50 -13.09 11.47
CA LEU A 290 23.25 -12.43 11.09
C LEU A 290 22.06 -13.38 11.14
N VAL A 291 22.19 -14.59 10.61
CA VAL A 291 21.13 -15.62 10.67
C VAL A 291 20.78 -15.97 12.11
N ARG A 292 21.79 -16.11 12.98
CA ARG A 292 21.60 -16.34 14.43
C ARG A 292 20.88 -15.22 15.16
N SER A 293 21.03 -13.98 14.69
CA SER A 293 20.37 -12.81 15.28
C SER A 293 18.91 -12.64 14.86
N LEU A 294 18.39 -13.47 13.96
CA LEU A 294 17.01 -13.38 13.48
C LEU A 294 16.03 -13.82 14.57
N PRO A 295 14.79 -13.27 14.56
CA PRO A 295 13.71 -13.83 15.35
C PRO A 295 13.51 -15.32 15.06
N LEU A 296 13.16 -16.11 16.08
CA LEU A 296 13.01 -17.56 15.96
C LEU A 296 12.10 -17.99 14.79
N PRO A 297 10.92 -17.39 14.57
CA PRO A 297 10.08 -17.76 13.43
C PRO A 297 10.78 -17.56 12.08
N ASN A 298 11.56 -16.48 11.93
CA ASN A 298 12.33 -16.21 10.72
C ASN A 298 13.47 -17.22 10.56
N HIS A 299 14.24 -17.47 11.62
CA HIS A 299 15.34 -18.42 11.63
C HIS A 299 14.87 -19.82 11.21
N ASP A 300 13.88 -20.38 11.91
CA ASP A 300 13.44 -21.76 11.71
C ASP A 300 12.75 -21.93 10.35
N THR A 301 11.97 -20.93 9.93
CA THR A 301 11.38 -20.88 8.57
C THR A 301 12.46 -20.85 7.49
N MET A 302 13.54 -20.09 7.72
CA MET A 302 14.66 -20.01 6.79
C MET A 302 15.45 -21.31 6.74
N GLU A 303 15.76 -21.92 7.89
CA GLU A 303 16.43 -23.23 7.93
C GLU A 303 15.63 -24.30 7.19
N LEU A 304 14.32 -24.40 7.48
CA LEU A 304 13.41 -25.34 6.80
C LEU A 304 13.42 -25.13 5.28
N LEU A 305 13.29 -23.88 4.83
CA LEU A 305 13.28 -23.55 3.40
C LEU A 305 14.63 -23.87 2.74
N PHE A 306 15.75 -23.41 3.30
CA PHE A 306 17.06 -23.62 2.70
C PHE A 306 17.46 -25.10 2.69
N LYS A 307 17.08 -25.88 3.71
CA LYS A 307 17.23 -27.33 3.73
C LYS A 307 16.47 -28.00 2.59
N HIS A 308 15.24 -27.55 2.32
CA HIS A 308 14.47 -28.04 1.19
C HIS A 308 15.12 -27.66 -0.16
N LEU A 309 15.53 -26.40 -0.32
CA LEU A 309 16.18 -25.93 -1.55
C LEU A 309 17.50 -26.63 -1.83
N ARG A 310 18.26 -27.02 -0.79
CA ARG A 310 19.43 -27.91 -0.92
C ARG A 310 19.06 -29.22 -1.59
N ARG A 311 17.99 -29.89 -1.13
CA ARG A 311 17.52 -31.14 -1.73
C ARG A 311 17.12 -30.97 -3.18
N VAL A 312 16.49 -29.85 -3.54
CA VAL A 312 16.18 -29.51 -4.94
C VAL A 312 17.46 -29.44 -5.79
N VAL A 313 18.48 -28.71 -5.31
CA VAL A 313 19.78 -28.58 -6.00
C VAL A 313 20.51 -29.92 -6.09
N ASP A 314 20.40 -30.78 -5.07
CA ASP A 314 21.03 -32.10 -5.08
C ASP A 314 20.41 -33.01 -6.17
N HIS A 315 19.18 -32.72 -6.63
CA HIS A 315 18.50 -33.40 -7.75
C HIS A 315 18.68 -32.69 -9.11
N LYS A 316 19.67 -31.78 -9.24
CA LYS A 316 19.89 -30.98 -10.46
C LYS A 316 20.01 -31.78 -11.76
N GLU A 317 20.47 -33.03 -11.70
CA GLU A 317 20.61 -33.88 -12.89
C GLU A 317 19.25 -34.20 -13.52
N SER A 318 18.20 -34.34 -12.70
CA SER A 318 16.82 -34.55 -13.18
C SER A 318 16.13 -33.21 -13.46
N ASN A 319 16.13 -32.29 -12.48
CA ASN A 319 15.31 -31.09 -12.53
C ASN A 319 15.98 -29.86 -13.17
N ARG A 320 17.27 -29.94 -13.49
CA ARG A 320 18.07 -28.86 -14.11
C ARG A 320 18.11 -27.54 -13.33
N MET A 321 17.96 -27.60 -12.01
CA MET A 321 18.04 -26.44 -11.12
C MET A 321 19.38 -26.41 -10.36
N SER A 322 20.26 -25.47 -10.73
CA SER A 322 21.52 -25.24 -10.02
C SER A 322 21.34 -24.29 -8.83
N VAL A 323 22.38 -24.17 -7.98
CA VAL A 323 22.39 -23.17 -6.90
C VAL A 323 22.11 -21.77 -7.45
N GLN A 324 22.72 -21.40 -8.58
CA GLN A 324 22.53 -20.09 -9.21
C GLN A 324 21.09 -19.90 -9.67
N SER A 325 20.49 -20.88 -10.35
CA SER A 325 19.13 -20.73 -10.88
C SER A 325 18.08 -20.67 -9.75
N VAL A 326 18.26 -21.44 -8.68
CA VAL A 326 17.43 -21.34 -7.46
C VAL A 326 17.60 -19.98 -6.79
N SER A 327 18.83 -19.48 -6.69
CA SER A 327 19.12 -18.20 -6.04
C SER A 327 18.52 -17.00 -6.77
N ILE A 328 18.50 -17.02 -8.11
CA ILE A 328 17.82 -15.99 -8.92
C ILE A 328 16.31 -15.96 -8.64
N VAL A 329 15.69 -17.12 -8.43
CA VAL A 329 14.24 -17.21 -8.12
C VAL A 329 13.96 -16.73 -6.70
N PHE A 330 14.76 -17.14 -5.72
CA PHE A 330 14.49 -16.89 -4.31
C PHE A 330 15.08 -15.59 -3.77
N GLY A 331 16.12 -15.02 -4.37
CA GLY A 331 16.69 -13.72 -4.01
C GLY A 331 15.63 -12.62 -3.82
N PRO A 332 14.88 -12.24 -4.89
CA PRO A 332 13.83 -11.22 -4.78
C PRO A 332 12.57 -11.71 -4.03
N THR A 333 12.42 -13.01 -3.82
CA THR A 333 11.28 -13.57 -3.06
C THR A 333 11.51 -13.42 -1.56
N LEU A 334 12.75 -13.60 -1.11
CA LEU A 334 13.12 -13.63 0.31
C LEU A 334 13.65 -12.29 0.82
N LEU A 335 14.21 -11.47 -0.06
CA LEU A 335 14.81 -10.18 0.27
C LEU A 335 14.20 -9.08 -0.59
N ARG A 336 13.80 -7.98 0.05
CA ARG A 336 13.39 -6.75 -0.64
C ARG A 336 13.70 -5.54 0.24
N PRO A 337 14.16 -4.41 -0.34
CA PRO A 337 14.38 -3.20 0.44
C PRO A 337 13.05 -2.63 0.92
N GLN A 338 13.05 -1.93 2.06
CA GLN A 338 11.85 -1.28 2.59
C GLN A 338 11.37 -0.13 1.71
N THR A 339 12.30 0.56 1.06
CA THR A 339 12.04 1.67 0.14
C THR A 339 12.75 1.43 -1.18
N GLU A 340 12.06 1.67 -2.30
CA GLU A 340 12.70 1.60 -3.61
C GLU A 340 13.76 2.69 -3.75
N SER A 341 15.00 2.28 -4.08
CA SER A 341 16.13 3.17 -4.35
C SER A 341 16.54 3.09 -5.82
N SER A 342 17.26 4.10 -6.30
CA SER A 342 17.77 4.13 -7.69
C SER A 342 18.73 2.99 -8.02
N ASN A 343 19.28 2.29 -7.01
CA ASN A 343 20.25 1.20 -7.17
C ASN A 343 19.61 -0.19 -7.17
N MET A 344 18.31 -0.30 -7.50
CA MET A 344 17.54 -1.54 -7.43
C MET A 344 18.23 -2.73 -8.14
N THR A 345 18.82 -2.50 -9.31
CA THR A 345 19.50 -3.55 -10.10
C THR A 345 20.69 -4.16 -9.36
N VAL A 346 21.46 -3.33 -8.64
CA VAL A 346 22.61 -3.80 -7.85
C VAL A 346 22.14 -4.61 -6.66
N HIS A 347 21.06 -4.18 -6.00
CA HIS A 347 20.47 -4.94 -4.90
C HIS A 347 19.96 -6.32 -5.36
N MET A 348 19.36 -6.43 -6.55
CA MET A 348 18.90 -7.73 -7.09
C MET A 348 20.05 -8.75 -7.25
N VAL A 349 21.24 -8.29 -7.65
CA VAL A 349 22.43 -9.15 -7.75
C VAL A 349 22.86 -9.63 -6.36
N PHE A 350 22.95 -8.73 -5.38
CA PHE A 350 23.35 -9.09 -4.02
C PHE A 350 22.34 -10.02 -3.33
N GLN A 351 21.04 -9.83 -3.54
CA GLN A 351 20.00 -10.73 -3.00
C GLN A 351 20.21 -12.16 -3.50
N SER A 352 20.52 -12.34 -4.78
CA SER A 352 20.81 -13.65 -5.35
C SER A 352 22.11 -14.24 -4.79
N GLN A 353 23.16 -13.43 -4.66
CA GLN A 353 24.44 -13.88 -4.08
C GLN A 353 24.32 -14.28 -2.60
N ILE A 354 23.47 -13.61 -1.83
CA ILE A 354 23.17 -13.98 -0.43
C ILE A 354 22.54 -15.37 -0.38
N VAL A 355 21.51 -15.61 -1.19
CA VAL A 355 20.86 -16.93 -1.26
C VAL A 355 21.84 -18.01 -1.74
N GLU A 356 22.68 -17.71 -2.73
CA GLU A 356 23.70 -18.63 -3.24
C GLU A 356 24.71 -19.01 -2.15
N LEU A 357 25.23 -18.03 -1.40
CA LEU A 357 26.16 -18.30 -0.31
C LEU A 357 25.50 -19.14 0.79
N MET A 358 24.27 -18.82 1.18
CA MET A 358 23.54 -19.56 2.21
C MET A 358 23.19 -20.99 1.78
N LEU A 359 22.97 -21.24 0.49
CA LEU A 359 22.81 -22.59 -0.05
C LEU A 359 24.13 -23.36 -0.10
N ASN A 360 25.24 -22.73 -0.50
CA ASN A 360 26.54 -23.40 -0.55
C ASN A 360 27.05 -23.73 0.86
N GLU A 361 26.89 -22.81 1.80
CA GLU A 361 27.39 -22.89 3.18
C GLU A 361 26.30 -23.25 4.19
N PHE A 362 25.25 -23.97 3.74
CA PHE A 362 24.08 -24.28 4.57
C PHE A 362 24.45 -24.87 5.94
N GLN A 363 25.33 -25.87 5.96
CA GLN A 363 25.75 -26.53 7.20
C GLN A 363 26.49 -25.56 8.14
N THR A 364 27.33 -24.69 7.59
CA THR A 364 28.09 -23.71 8.37
C THR A 364 27.17 -22.63 8.94
N VAL A 365 26.31 -22.06 8.09
CA VAL A 365 25.42 -20.92 8.42
C VAL A 365 24.33 -21.32 9.41
N PHE A 366 23.73 -22.50 9.26
CA PHE A 366 22.65 -22.98 10.13
C PHE A 366 23.13 -23.94 11.24
N SER A 367 24.44 -24.14 11.41
CA SER A 367 24.94 -24.95 12.53
C SER A 367 24.56 -24.33 13.88
N GLN A 368 23.89 -25.13 14.70
CA GLN A 368 23.76 -24.88 16.13
C GLN A 368 25.17 -25.03 16.73
N SER A 369 25.70 -23.97 17.37
CA SER A 369 26.89 -24.08 18.21
C SER A 369 26.46 -24.07 19.66
#